data_AF-A0A915I9V3-F1
#
_entry.id   AF-A0A915I9V3-F1
#
_cell.length_a   1.000
_cell.length_b   1.000
_cell.length_c   1.000
_cell.angle_alpha   90.00
_cell.angle_beta   90.00
_cell.angle_gamma   90.00
#
_symmetry.space_group_name_H-M   'P 1'
#
loop_
_entity.id
_entity.type
_entity.pdbx_description
1 polymer ?
#
loop_
_entity_poly.entity_id
_entity_poly.type
_entity_poly.pdbx_seq_one_letter_code
_entity_poly.pdbx_strand_id
1 'polypeptide(L)' 'MPPYHLEMPPAAREFAELRSIHLRNQLQQDPRLLPEQIEALVAKFFNILTEYYTRRVIRPAVDCQLRP' A
#
# COMPACT_ATOMS: atom_id res chain seq x y z
N MET A 1 -3.39 17.47 -22.22
CA MET A 1 -3.57 16.18 -21.54
C MET A 1 -4.52 16.39 -20.38
N PRO A 2 -5.59 15.59 -20.20
CA PRO A 2 -6.45 15.74 -19.04
C PRO A 2 -5.67 15.30 -17.79
N PRO A 3 -5.79 16.01 -16.66
CA PRO A 3 -5.13 15.60 -15.43
C PRO A 3 -5.89 14.38 -14.91
N TYR A 4 -5.30 13.20 -15.05
CA TYR A 4 -5.77 12.06 -14.28
C TYR A 4 -5.53 12.42 -12.81
N HIS A 5 -6.58 12.87 -12.12
CA HIS A 5 -6.57 12.95 -10.67
C HIS A 5 -6.51 11.51 -10.19
N LEU A 6 -5.29 11.04 -9.97
CA LEU A 6 -4.97 9.71 -9.46
C LEU A 6 -5.28 9.71 -7.95
N GLU A 7 -6.53 10.00 -7.61
CA GLU A 7 -7.00 9.88 -6.24
C GLU A 7 -7.07 8.39 -5.92
N MET A 8 -6.22 7.95 -5.00
CA MET A 8 -6.34 6.60 -4.45
C MET A 8 -7.77 6.41 -3.93
N PRO A 9 -8.42 5.27 -4.22
CA PRO A 9 -9.75 4.99 -3.70
C PRO A 9 -9.78 5.18 -2.17
N PRO A 10 -10.85 5.76 -1.59
CA PRO A 10 -10.90 6.07 -0.16
C PRO A 10 -10.55 4.87 0.74
N ALA A 11 -11.07 3.68 0.41
CA ALA A 11 -10.77 2.44 1.13
C ALA A 11 -9.28 2.05 1.07
N ALA A 12 -8.61 2.35 -0.04
CA ALA A 12 -7.20 2.06 -0.20
C ALA A 12 -6.32 3.09 0.52
N ARG A 13 -6.77 4.35 0.58
CA ARG A 13 -6.16 5.40 1.42
C ARG A 13 -6.25 5.05 2.91
N GLU A 14 -7.43 4.65 3.40
CA GLU A 14 -7.63 4.20 4.78
C GLU A 14 -6.75 2.98 5.11
N PHE A 15 -6.67 2.02 4.19
CA PHE A 15 -5.78 0.87 4.36
C PHE A 15 -4.32 1.30 4.45
N ALA A 16 -3.86 2.21 3.58
CA ALA A 16 -2.50 2.73 3.62
C ALA A 16 -2.20 3.47 4.94
N GLU A 17 -3.15 4.27 5.43
CA GLU A 17 -3.04 5.00 6.68
C GLU A 17 -2.92 4.05 7.89
N LEU A 18 -3.81 3.06 8.02
CA LEU A 18 -3.75 2.05 9.08
C LEU A 18 -2.43 1.27 9.08
N ARG A 19 -1.97 0.86 7.89
CA ARG A 19 -0.69 0.15 7.75
C ARG A 19 0.50 1.06 8.08
N SER A 20 0.41 2.36 7.81
CA SER A 20 1.47 3.33 8.15
C SER A 20 1.60 3.53 9.66
N ILE A 21 0.47 3.57 10.38
CA ILE A 21 0.45 3.59 11.85
C ILE A 21 1.11 2.32 12.40
N HIS A 22 0.77 1.17 11.83
CA HIS A 22 1.38 -0.11 12.22
C HIS A 22 2.90 -0.13 12.01
N LEU A 23 3.40 0.35 10.87
CA LEU A 23 4.83 0.44 10.60
C LEU A 23 5.53 1.37 11.59
N ARG A 24 4.96 2.55 11.87
CA ARG A 24 5.51 3.48 12.87
C ARG A 24 5.59 2.86 14.25
N ASN A 25 4.54 2.16 14.67
CA ASN A 25 4.54 1.46 15.96
C ASN A 25 5.63 0.39 16.03
N GLN A 26 5.84 -0.39 14.95
CA GLN A 26 6.90 -1.39 14.90
C GLN A 26 8.30 -0.78 14.98
N LEU A 27 8.52 0.34 14.28
CA LEU A 27 9.80 1.05 14.32
C LEU A 27 10.08 1.70 15.69
N GLN A 28 9.03 2.12 16.40
CA GLN A 28 9.14 2.70 17.74
C GLN A 28 9.32 1.64 18.84
N GLN A 29 8.82 0.42 18.63
CA GLN A 29 8.92 -0.67 19.59
C GLN A 29 10.34 -1.19 19.75
N ASP A 30 11.16 -1.14 18.69
CA ASP A 30 12.55 -1.57 18.74
C ASP A 30 13.49 -0.47 18.23
N PRO A 31 14.03 0.37 19.14
CA PRO A 31 14.95 1.44 18.76
C PRO A 31 16.34 0.93 18.35
N ARG A 32 16.61 -0.40 18.43
CA ARG A 32 17.90 -1.01 18.06
C ARG A 32 17.84 -1.74 16.72
N LEU A 33 16.78 -1.54 15.93
CA LEU A 33 16.67 -2.09 14.60
C LEU A 33 17.88 -1.70 13.74
N LEU A 34 18.52 -2.70 13.16
CA LEU A 34 19.56 -2.49 12.17
C LEU A 34 18.94 -1.91 10.89
N PRO A 35 19.69 -1.12 10.11
CA PRO A 35 19.19 -0.56 8.84
C PRO A 35 18.57 -1.61 7.92
N GLU A 36 19.16 -2.80 7.82
CA GLU A 36 18.65 -3.93 7.03
C GLU A 36 17.26 -4.42 7.49
N GLN A 37 17.00 -4.38 8.80
CA GLN A 37 15.71 -4.78 9.35
C GLN A 37 14.64 -3.71 9.08
N ILE A 38 15.02 -2.43 9.14
CA ILE A 38 14.15 -1.32 8.76
C ILE A 38 13.80 -1.43 7.27
N GLU A 39 14.78 -1.66 6.40
CA GLU A 39 14.57 -1.88 4.97
C GLU A 39 13.63 -3.06 4.70
N ALA A 40 13.83 -4.19 5.40
CA ALA A 40 12.95 -5.35 5.27
C ALA A 40 11.50 -5.05 5.71
N LEU A 41 11.32 -4.29 6.80
CA LEU A 41 10.00 -3.88 7.28
C LEU A 41 9.29 -2.94 6.29
N VAL A 42 10.02 -1.97 5.75
CA VAL A 42 9.51 -1.02 4.75
C VAL A 42 9.17 -1.75 3.45
N ALA A 43 10.05 -2.64 2.97
CA ALA A 43 9.79 -3.45 1.78
C ALA A 43 8.55 -4.34 1.95
N LYS A 44 8.40 -4.96 3.12
CA LYS A 44 7.20 -5.75 3.46
C LYS A 44 5.94 -4.87 3.47
N PHE A 45 6.00 -3.67 4.01
CA PHE A 45 4.90 -2.71 4.00
C PHE A 45 4.47 -2.37 2.56
N PHE A 46 5.41 -2.04 1.68
CA PHE A 46 5.11 -1.74 0.27
C PHE A 46 4.56 -2.94 -0.47
N ASN A 47 5.09 -4.14 -0.26
CA ASN A 47 4.56 -5.36 -0.90
C ASN A 47 3.09 -5.62 -0.51
N ILE A 48 2.74 -5.44 0.76
CA ILE A 48 1.35 -5.60 1.23
C ILE A 48 0.42 -4.57 0.57
N LEU A 49 0.86 -3.31 0.47
CA LEU A 49 0.08 -2.29 -0.23
C LEU A 49 -0.08 -2.66 -1.70
N THR A 50 1.00 -2.91 -2.42
CA THR A 50 0.99 -3.27 -3.84
C THR A 50 0.09 -4.47 -4.10
N GLU A 51 0.15 -5.51 -3.27
CA GLU A 51 -0.72 -6.68 -3.39
C GLU A 51 -2.20 -6.32 -3.19
N TYR A 52 -2.51 -5.51 -2.18
CA TYR A 52 -3.86 -5.02 -1.93
C TYR A 52 -4.39 -4.23 -3.12
N TYR A 53 -3.65 -3.23 -3.61
CA TYR A 53 -4.03 -2.41 -4.77
C TYR A 53 -4.19 -3.25 -6.04
N THR A 54 -3.28 -4.19 -6.29
CA THR A 54 -3.33 -5.05 -7.47
C THR A 54 -4.58 -5.92 -7.47
N ARG A 55 -4.90 -6.54 -6.32
CA ARG A 55 -6.06 -7.44 -6.20
C ARG A 55 -7.39 -6.71 -6.11
N ARG A 56 -7.45 -5.55 -5.43
CA ARG A 56 -8.72 -4.86 -5.10
C ARG A 56 -9.06 -3.70 -6.03
N VAL A 57 -8.08 -3.10 -6.68
CA VAL A 57 -8.27 -1.89 -7.50
C VAL A 57 -7.96 -2.19 -8.97
N ILE A 58 -6.80 -2.79 -9.27
CA ILE A 58 -6.36 -2.97 -10.66
C ILE A 58 -7.09 -4.15 -11.33
N ARG A 59 -7.02 -5.37 -10.78
CA ARG A 59 -7.65 -6.55 -11.41
C ARG A 59 -9.16 -6.38 -11.66
N PRO A 60 -9.99 -5.98 -10.70
CA PRO A 60 -11.43 -5.81 -10.94
C PRO A 60 -11.76 -4.64 -11.89
N ALA A 61 -10.94 -3.57 -11.94
CA ALA A 61 -11.12 -2.51 -12.93
C ALA A 61 -10.80 -2.98 -14.36
N VAL A 62 -9.79 -3.85 -14.52
CA VAL A 62 -9.42 -4.47 -15.80
C VAL A 62 -10.50 -5.46 -16.27
N ASP A 63 -11.06 -6.27 -15.37
CA ASP A 63 -12.16 -7.19 -15.70
C ASP A 63 -13.46 -6.47 -16.12
N CYS A 64 -13.74 -5.27 -15.57
CA CYS A 64 -14.88 -4.45 -16.01
C CYS A 64 -14.71 -3.81 -17.40
N GLN A 65 -13.47 -3.57 -17.86
CA GLN A 65 -13.21 -2.98 -19.19
C GLN A 65 -13.20 -4.00 -20.33
N LEU A 66 -13.19 -5.30 -20.03
CA LEU A 66 -13.07 -6.39 -21.00
C LEU A 66 -14.40 -7.08 -21.36
N ARG A 67 -15.55 -6.56 -20.88
CA ARG A 67 -16.86 -7.04 -21.34
C ARG A 67 -17.33 -6.24 -22.57
N PRO A 68 -17.49 -6.88 -23.74
CA PRO A 68 -18.15 -6.26 -24.90
C PRO A 68 -19.64 -6.01 -24.64
#